data_AF-A0A7Y0N228-F1
#
_entry.id   AF-A0A7Y0N228-F1
#
_cell.length_a   1.000
_cell.length_b   1.000
_cell.length_c   1.000
_cell.angle_alpha   90.00
_cell.angle_beta   90.00
_cell.angle_gamma   90.00
#
_symmetry.space_group_name_H-M   'P 1'
#
loop_
_entity.id
_entity.type
_entity.pdbx_description
1 polymer ?
#
loop_
_entity_poly.entity_id
_entity_poly.type
_entity_poly.pdbx_seq_one_letter_code
_entity_poly.pdbx_strand_id
1 'polypeptide(L)'
;GVSHSGDGHLYVVLGLLAWYLDKEHGSWFMLAGLLAFAVELPIYWTLKNSFKRRRPEELSALLPAFITPSDRYSLPSGHTAAAFVMATLINHYYPELGYAVFFWASLIGTARILLGVHFFTDVIIGALLGSVCGALAIAIVGG
;
A
#
# COMPACT_ATOMS: atom_id res chain seq x y z
N GLY A 1 -8.35 9.14 10.29
CA GLY A 1 -7.22 9.93 9.77
C GLY A 1 -6.69 9.30 8.48
N VAL A 2 -5.77 9.97 7.77
CA VAL A 2 -5.24 9.51 6.46
C VAL A 2 -4.64 8.09 6.51
N SER A 3 -4.15 7.61 7.66
CA SER A 3 -3.72 6.21 7.78
C SER A 3 -4.85 5.18 7.59
N HIS A 4 -6.11 5.52 7.88
CA HIS A 4 -7.24 4.60 7.70
C HIS A 4 -7.64 4.44 6.24
N SER A 5 -7.40 5.46 5.39
CA SER A 5 -7.58 5.27 3.94
C SER A 5 -6.57 4.28 3.35
N GLY A 6 -5.56 3.89 4.13
CA GLY A 6 -4.58 2.85 3.81
C GLY A 6 -5.06 1.41 4.07
N ASP A 7 -6.26 1.21 4.62
CA ASP A 7 -6.72 -0.10 5.05
C ASP A 7 -7.26 -0.93 3.87
N GLY A 8 -6.79 -2.17 3.74
CA GLY A 8 -7.00 -3.00 2.53
C GLY A 8 -8.46 -3.28 2.16
N HIS A 9 -9.40 -3.23 3.11
CA HIS A 9 -10.82 -3.42 2.82
C HIS A 9 -11.41 -2.28 1.97
N LEU A 10 -10.89 -1.05 2.12
CA LEU A 10 -11.33 0.09 1.31
C LEU A 10 -10.94 -0.08 -0.16
N TYR A 11 -9.82 -0.73 -0.44
CA TYR A 11 -9.35 -0.96 -1.81
C TYR A 11 -10.21 -1.97 -2.56
N VAL A 12 -10.73 -2.98 -1.87
CA VAL A 12 -11.73 -3.89 -2.44
C VAL A 12 -13.02 -3.15 -2.77
N VAL A 13 -13.47 -2.25 -1.90
CA VAL A 13 -14.66 -1.42 -2.15
C VAL A 13 -14.41 -0.50 -3.36
N LEU A 14 -13.24 0.14 -3.46
CA LEU A 14 -12.89 0.98 -4.63
C LEU A 14 -12.86 0.16 -5.92
N GLY A 15 -12.28 -1.04 -5.90
CA GLY A 15 -12.28 -1.94 -7.06
C GLY A 15 -13.68 -2.36 -7.50
N LEU A 16 -14.56 -2.69 -6.56
CA LEU A 16 -15.95 -3.03 -6.84
C LEU A 16 -16.75 -1.84 -7.39
N LEU A 17 -16.53 -0.64 -6.84
CA LEU A 17 -17.16 0.59 -7.33
C LEU A 17 -16.69 0.92 -8.75
N ALA A 18 -15.38 0.84 -9.02
CA ALA A 18 -14.82 1.03 -10.36
C ALA A 18 -15.43 0.03 -11.34
N TRP A 19 -15.47 -1.26 -10.99
CA TRP A 19 -16.09 -2.29 -11.81
C TRP A 19 -17.59 -2.06 -12.10
N TYR A 20 -18.32 -1.53 -11.12
CA TYR A 20 -19.75 -1.25 -11.28
C TYR A 20 -20.00 0.00 -12.13
N LEU A 21 -19.28 1.10 -11.86
CA LEU A 21 -19.53 2.43 -12.41
C LEU A 21 -18.84 2.68 -13.75
N ASP A 22 -17.67 2.09 -13.98
CA ASP A 22 -16.87 2.26 -15.19
C ASP A 22 -16.81 0.95 -15.98
N LYS A 23 -17.49 0.95 -17.13
CA LYS A 23 -17.58 -0.22 -18.03
C LYS A 23 -16.40 -0.35 -18.98
N GLU A 24 -15.58 0.68 -19.12
CA GLU A 24 -14.43 0.67 -20.02
C GLU A 24 -13.18 0.15 -19.31
N HIS A 25 -12.83 0.74 -18.16
CA HIS A 25 -11.57 0.42 -17.46
C HIS A 25 -11.80 -0.35 -16.15
N GLY A 26 -13.00 -0.28 -15.55
CA GLY A 26 -13.27 -0.79 -14.21
C GLY A 26 -13.00 -2.28 -14.02
N SER A 27 -13.29 -3.12 -15.02
CA SER A 27 -12.99 -4.56 -14.95
C SER A 27 -11.48 -4.85 -14.99
N TRP A 28 -10.74 -4.12 -15.80
CA TRP A 28 -9.28 -4.26 -15.90
C TRP A 28 -8.60 -3.74 -14.63
N PHE A 29 -9.05 -2.60 -14.11
CA PHE A 29 -8.62 -2.06 -12.82
C PHE A 29 -8.84 -3.05 -11.68
N MET A 30 -10.04 -3.64 -11.58
CA MET A 30 -10.36 -4.63 -10.55
C MET A 30 -9.49 -5.88 -10.67
N LEU A 31 -9.33 -6.42 -11.88
CA LEU A 31 -8.52 -7.62 -12.11
C LEU A 31 -7.04 -7.36 -11.80
N ALA A 32 -6.49 -6.24 -12.24
CA ALA A 32 -5.13 -5.83 -11.92
C ALA A 32 -4.94 -5.60 -10.42
N GLY A 33 -5.92 -5.00 -9.74
CA GLY A 33 -5.94 -4.87 -8.28
C GLY A 33 -5.88 -6.21 -7.56
N LEU A 34 -6.76 -7.14 -7.93
CA LEU A 34 -6.78 -8.48 -7.35
C LEU A 34 -5.45 -9.21 -7.56
N LEU A 35 -4.88 -9.17 -8.78
CA LEU A 35 -3.60 -9.80 -9.06
C LEU A 35 -2.44 -9.12 -8.32
N ALA A 36 -2.41 -7.78 -8.28
CA ALA A 36 -1.38 -7.04 -7.57
C ALA A 36 -1.35 -7.40 -6.09
N PHE A 37 -2.50 -7.43 -5.41
CA PHE A 37 -2.58 -7.83 -4.00
C PHE A 37 -2.32 -9.33 -3.79
N ALA A 38 -2.72 -10.19 -4.73
CA ALA A 38 -2.40 -11.62 -4.67
C ALA A 38 -0.89 -11.89 -4.72
N VAL A 39 -0.11 -11.02 -5.39
CA VAL A 39 1.35 -11.09 -5.44
C VAL A 39 2.01 -10.34 -4.28
N GLU A 40 1.51 -9.15 -3.95
CA GLU A 40 2.07 -8.28 -2.92
C GLU A 40 1.97 -8.92 -1.52
N LEU A 41 0.82 -9.46 -1.14
CA LEU A 41 0.59 -9.98 0.21
C LEU A 41 1.52 -11.14 0.60
N PRO A 42 1.77 -12.16 -0.25
CA PRO A 42 2.75 -13.20 0.04
C PRO A 42 4.19 -12.68 0.16
N ILE A 43 4.59 -11.74 -0.71
CA ILE A 43 5.93 -11.15 -0.66
C ILE A 43 6.08 -10.31 0.61
N TYR A 44 5.10 -9.45 0.90
CA TYR A 44 4.99 -8.69 2.14
C TYR A 44 5.17 -9.60 3.35
N TRP A 45 4.36 -10.65 3.46
CA TRP A 45 4.39 -11.57 4.59
C TRP A 45 5.76 -12.27 4.71
N THR A 46 6.36 -12.66 3.59
CA THR A 46 7.68 -13.31 3.57
C THR A 46 8.78 -12.36 4.03
N LEU A 47 8.82 -11.13 3.51
CA LEU A 47 9.80 -10.11 3.92
C LEU A 47 9.63 -9.78 5.41
N LYS A 48 8.38 -9.62 5.85
CA LYS A 48 8.03 -9.30 7.23
C LYS A 48 8.58 -10.33 8.21
N ASN A 49 8.36 -11.61 7.91
CA ASN A 49 8.77 -12.72 8.77
C ASN A 49 10.24 -13.13 8.58
N SER A 50 10.89 -12.69 7.51
CA SER A 50 12.33 -12.88 7.30
C SER A 50 13.17 -11.86 8.06
N PHE A 51 12.86 -10.56 7.91
CA PHE A 51 13.65 -9.49 8.52
C PHE A 51 13.33 -9.27 10.00
N LYS A 52 12.08 -9.52 10.42
CA LYS A 52 11.63 -9.42 11.82
C LYS A 52 12.07 -8.13 12.53
N ARG A 53 12.14 -7.02 11.77
CA ARG A 53 12.65 -5.75 12.28
C ARG A 53 11.75 -5.24 13.41
N ARG A 54 12.39 -4.87 14.53
CA ARG A 54 11.73 -4.26 15.69
C ARG A 54 11.20 -2.88 15.34
N ARG A 55 10.10 -2.46 15.97
CA ARG A 55 9.48 -1.15 15.76
C ARG A 55 10.24 -0.02 16.47
N PRO A 56 10.07 1.26 16.05
CA PRO A 56 10.72 2.39 16.70
C PRO A 56 10.51 2.45 18.22
N GLU A 57 9.28 2.20 18.67
CA GLU A 57 8.90 2.20 20.10
C GLU A 57 9.65 1.16 20.94
N GLU A 58 10.04 0.03 20.33
CA GLU A 58 10.77 -1.01 21.05
C GLU A 58 12.26 -0.66 21.25
N LEU A 59 12.78 0.31 20.50
CA LEU A 59 14.19 0.70 20.58
C LEU A 59 14.43 1.78 21.64
N SER A 60 13.44 2.63 21.92
CA SER A 60 13.57 3.70 22.88
C SER A 60 12.22 4.19 23.40
N ALA A 61 12.12 4.42 24.71
CA ALA A 61 10.98 5.07 25.34
C ALA A 61 10.75 6.52 24.86
N LEU A 62 11.75 7.13 24.21
CA LEU A 62 11.65 8.47 23.60
C LEU A 62 10.89 8.46 22.26
N LEU A 63 10.56 7.29 21.71
CA LEU A 63 9.85 7.12 20.44
C LEU A 63 8.47 6.49 20.69
N PRO A 64 7.51 7.21 21.27
CA PRO A 64 6.19 6.64 21.55
C PRO A 64 5.47 6.30 20.25
N ALA A 65 4.77 5.16 20.23
CA ALA A 65 3.75 4.90 19.22
C ALA A 65 2.41 5.49 19.66
N PHE A 66 1.72 6.12 18.71
CA PHE A 66 0.42 6.75 18.96
C PHE A 66 -0.77 5.86 18.57
N ILE A 67 -0.50 4.68 18.02
CA ILE A 67 -1.49 3.67 17.67
C ILE A 67 -0.93 2.27 17.93
N THR A 68 -1.82 1.32 18.22
CA THR A 68 -1.45 -0.10 18.30
C THR A 68 -1.39 -0.70 16.89
N PRO A 69 -0.25 -1.24 16.46
CA PRO A 69 -0.16 -1.91 15.17
C PRO A 69 -0.87 -3.27 15.18
N SER A 70 -1.38 -3.68 14.03
CA SER A 70 -2.02 -5.01 13.85
C SER A 70 -1.02 -6.16 13.76
N ASP A 71 0.28 -5.88 13.56
CA ASP A 71 1.33 -6.88 13.42
C ASP A 71 2.56 -6.53 14.26
N ARG A 72 3.46 -7.52 14.46
CA ARG A 72 4.62 -7.39 15.34
C ARG A 72 5.80 -6.61 14.75
N TYR A 73 6.13 -6.83 13.48
CA TYR A 73 7.38 -6.32 12.90
C TYR A 73 7.18 -4.99 12.15
N SER A 74 8.23 -4.21 11.94
CA SER A 74 8.09 -2.90 11.27
C SER A 74 8.29 -2.96 9.75
N LEU A 75 9.13 -3.87 9.25
CA LEU A 75 9.56 -3.90 7.86
C LEU A 75 8.86 -5.01 7.06
N PRO A 76 8.30 -4.74 5.86
CA PRO A 76 7.98 -3.44 5.29
C PRO A 76 6.68 -2.84 5.86
N SER A 77 6.39 -1.58 5.49
CA SER A 77 5.10 -0.94 5.81
C SER A 77 3.99 -1.43 4.89
N GLY A 78 3.06 -2.23 5.43
CA GLY A 78 1.94 -2.80 4.66
C GLY A 78 0.94 -1.74 4.16
N HIS A 79 0.58 -0.75 5.00
CA HIS A 79 -0.25 0.38 4.58
C HIS A 79 0.37 1.16 3.43
N THR A 80 1.69 1.35 3.45
CA THR A 80 2.40 2.02 2.36
C THR A 80 2.41 1.16 1.11
N ALA A 81 2.73 -0.13 1.22
CA ALA A 81 2.74 -1.02 0.06
C ALA A 81 1.37 -1.06 -0.62
N ALA A 82 0.30 -1.24 0.16
CA ALA A 82 -1.05 -1.27 -0.38
C ALA A 82 -1.47 0.08 -1.00
N ALA A 83 -1.09 1.21 -0.41
CA ALA A 83 -1.34 2.54 -0.99
C ALA A 83 -0.61 2.75 -2.32
N PHE A 84 0.64 2.26 -2.43
CA PHE A 84 1.40 2.37 -3.67
C PHE A 84 0.95 1.38 -4.75
N VAL A 85 0.44 0.19 -4.39
CA VAL A 85 -0.30 -0.67 -5.35
C VAL A 85 -1.44 0.14 -5.98
N MET A 86 -2.29 0.74 -5.14
CA MET A 86 -3.45 1.49 -5.62
C MET A 86 -3.05 2.74 -6.40
N ALA A 87 -2.05 3.50 -5.95
CA ALA A 87 -1.56 4.67 -6.67
C ALA A 87 -1.06 4.30 -8.07
N THR A 88 -0.31 3.21 -8.21
CA THR A 88 0.17 2.72 -9.51
C THR A 88 -0.99 2.30 -10.42
N LEU A 89 -1.98 1.58 -9.91
CA LEU A 89 -3.15 1.15 -10.68
C LEU A 89 -4.02 2.34 -11.09
N ILE A 90 -4.32 3.24 -10.16
CA ILE A 90 -5.16 4.41 -10.44
C ILE A 90 -4.47 5.33 -11.46
N ASN A 91 -3.16 5.56 -11.33
CA ASN A 91 -2.43 6.38 -12.31
C ASN A 91 -2.42 5.77 -13.72
N HIS A 92 -2.52 4.44 -13.85
CA HIS A 92 -2.57 3.76 -15.14
C HIS A 92 -3.97 3.79 -15.77
N TYR A 93 -5.00 3.39 -15.02
CA TYR A 93 -6.36 3.28 -15.53
C TYR A 93 -7.17 4.59 -15.49
N TYR A 94 -6.77 5.54 -14.65
CA TYR A 94 -7.44 6.85 -14.46
C TYR A 94 -6.40 7.99 -14.50
N PRO A 95 -5.71 8.21 -15.64
CA PRO A 95 -4.57 9.11 -15.75
C PRO A 95 -4.93 10.58 -15.47
N GLU A 96 -6.20 10.99 -15.58
CA GLU A 96 -6.70 12.30 -15.16
C GLU A 96 -6.43 12.65 -13.68
N LEU A 97 -6.30 11.64 -12.80
CA LEU A 97 -5.90 11.87 -11.42
C LEU A 97 -4.38 12.12 -11.27
N GLY A 98 -3.61 11.70 -12.27
CA GLY A 98 -2.17 11.95 -12.42
C GLY A 98 -1.35 11.63 -11.17
N TYR A 99 -0.27 12.37 -10.97
CA TYR A 99 0.64 12.16 -9.83
C TYR A 99 0.05 12.50 -8.44
N ALA A 100 -1.17 13.03 -8.37
CA ALA A 100 -1.82 13.35 -7.10
C ALA A 100 -2.04 12.08 -6.25
N VAL A 101 -2.24 10.93 -6.88
CA VAL A 101 -2.41 9.65 -6.16
C VAL A 101 -1.12 9.19 -5.47
N PHE A 102 0.05 9.48 -6.05
CA PHE A 102 1.33 9.19 -5.38
C PHE A 102 1.61 10.15 -4.23
N PHE A 103 1.13 11.40 -4.32
CA PHE A 103 1.17 12.31 -3.19
C PHE A 103 0.30 11.79 -2.03
N TRP A 104 -0.93 11.34 -2.31
CA TRP A 104 -1.80 10.70 -1.31
C TRP A 104 -1.15 9.44 -0.69
N ALA A 105 -0.58 8.54 -1.51
CA ALA A 105 0.10 7.35 -1.01
C ALA A 105 1.34 7.69 -0.15
N SER A 106 2.05 8.76 -0.52
CA SER A 106 3.17 9.29 0.28
C SER A 106 2.69 9.84 1.62
N LEU A 107 1.56 10.55 1.67
CA LEU A 107 0.97 11.04 2.92
C LEU A 107 0.59 9.88 3.86
N ILE A 108 0.09 8.76 3.32
CA ILE A 108 -0.14 7.54 4.11
C ILE A 108 1.17 7.06 4.74
N GLY A 109 2.23 6.93 3.93
CA GLY A 109 3.56 6.54 4.42
C GLY A 109 4.10 7.48 5.51
N THR A 110 4.04 8.79 5.29
CA THR A 110 4.46 9.79 6.27
C THR A 110 3.64 9.69 7.55
N ALA A 111 2.32 9.49 7.46
CA ALA A 111 1.48 9.29 8.64
C ALA A 111 1.95 8.08 9.47
N ARG A 112 2.39 6.99 8.84
CA ARG A 112 2.95 5.82 9.56
C ARG A 112 4.23 6.14 10.33
N ILE A 113 5.07 7.03 9.82
CA ILE A 113 6.28 7.49 10.51
C ILE A 113 5.90 8.38 11.69
N LEU A 114 5.01 9.36 11.48
CA LEU A 114 4.57 10.29 12.51
C LEU A 114 3.83 9.58 13.66
N LEU A 115 3.15 8.49 13.36
CA LEU A 115 2.49 7.63 14.34
C LEU A 115 3.47 6.75 15.14
N GLY A 116 4.77 6.79 14.84
CA GLY A 116 5.82 6.08 15.58
C GLY A 116 5.93 4.58 15.29
N VAL A 117 5.20 4.10 14.28
CA VAL A 117 5.03 2.65 14.05
C VAL A 117 5.95 2.08 12.96
N HIS A 118 6.56 2.94 12.14
CA HIS A 118 7.46 2.54 11.05
C HIS A 118 8.63 3.51 10.90
N PHE A 119 9.77 3.00 10.44
CA PHE A 119 10.89 3.84 10.02
C PHE A 119 10.69 4.35 8.59
N PHE A 120 11.42 5.41 8.24
CA PHE A 120 11.45 5.94 6.87
C PHE A 120 11.83 4.87 5.83
N THR A 121 12.80 4.00 6.15
CA THR A 121 13.19 2.90 5.26
C THR A 121 12.09 1.85 5.09
N ASP A 122 11.22 1.65 6.08
CA ASP A 122 10.10 0.72 5.98
C ASP A 122 9.04 1.22 4.99
N VAL A 123 8.87 2.55 4.94
CA VAL A 123 8.00 3.25 3.99
C VAL A 123 8.57 3.18 2.58
N ILE A 124 9.88 3.44 2.39
CA ILE A 124 10.51 3.32 1.06
C ILE A 124 10.36 1.90 0.51
N ILE A 125 10.67 0.88 1.31
CA ILE A 125 10.60 -0.52 0.87
C ILE A 125 9.14 -0.92 0.60
N GLY A 126 8.19 -0.46 1.42
CA GLY A 126 6.77 -0.65 1.16
C GLY A 126 6.33 0.00 -0.16
N ALA A 127 6.71 1.26 -0.39
CA ALA A 127 6.38 1.99 -1.62
C ALA A 127 6.94 1.29 -2.87
N LEU A 128 8.19 0.82 -2.82
CA LEU A 128 8.81 0.07 -3.89
C LEU A 128 8.06 -1.26 -4.15
N LEU A 129 7.80 -2.04 -3.10
CA LEU A 129 7.07 -3.30 -3.19
C LEU A 129 5.72 -3.11 -3.86
N GLY A 130 4.92 -2.16 -3.36
CA GLY A 130 3.60 -1.89 -3.90
C GLY A 130 3.62 -1.43 -5.36
N SER A 131 4.53 -0.51 -5.69
CA SER A 131 4.66 0.00 -7.07
C SER A 131 5.05 -1.10 -8.05
N VAL A 132 5.99 -1.97 -7.67
CA VAL A 132 6.45 -3.08 -8.51
C VAL A 132 5.35 -4.12 -8.70
N CYS A 133 4.63 -4.49 -7.64
CA CYS A 133 3.51 -5.43 -7.76
C CYS A 133 2.36 -4.86 -8.60
N GLY A 134 2.03 -3.57 -8.45
CA GLY A 134 1.05 -2.89 -9.28
C GLY A 134 1.45 -2.86 -10.76
N ALA A 135 2.70 -2.46 -11.05
CA ALA A 135 3.23 -2.45 -12.41
C ALA A 135 3.27 -3.84 -13.06
N LEU A 136 3.65 -4.87 -12.28
CA LEU A 136 3.65 -6.25 -12.74
C LEU A 136 2.22 -6.73 -13.08
N ALA A 137 1.25 -6.41 -12.24
CA ALA A 137 -0.14 -6.79 -12.50
C ALA A 137 -0.69 -6.12 -13.76
N ILE A 138 -0.43 -4.82 -13.97
CA ILE A 138 -0.79 -4.11 -15.22
C ILE A 138 -0.18 -4.83 -16.43
N ALA A 139 1.11 -5.16 -16.37
CA ALA A 139 1.82 -5.83 -17.45
C ALA A 139 1.26 -7.23 -17.77
N ILE A 140 0.75 -7.96 -16.77
CA ILE A 140 0.16 -9.29 -16.95
C ILE A 140 -1.26 -9.21 -17.49
N VAL A 141 -2.08 -8.33 -16.93
CA VAL A 141 -3.50 -8.23 -17.27
C VAL A 141 -3.69 -7.74 -18.69
N GLY A 142 -2.85 -6.79 -19.13
CA GLY A 142 -3.02 -6.14 -20.42
C GLY A 142 -4.20 -5.17 -20.37
N GLY A 143 -3.88 -3.89 -20.51
CA GLY A 143 -4.82 -2.78 -20.55
C GLY A 143 -4.07 -1.51 -20.91
#